data_AF-A0A2B7YJQ0-F1
#
_entry.id   AF-A0A2B7YJQ0-F1
#
_cell.length_a   1.000
_cell.length_b   1.000
_cell.length_c   1.000
_cell.angle_alpha   90.00
_cell.angle_beta   90.00
_cell.angle_gamma   90.00
#
_symmetry.space_group_name_H-M   'P 1'
#
loop_
_entity.id
_entity.type
_entity.pdbx_description
1 polymer ?
#
loop_
_entity_poly.entity_id
_entity_poly.type
_entity_poly.pdbx_seq_one_letter_code
_entity_poly.pdbx_strand_id
1 'polypeptide(L)'
;MDGISISASVVTLAALAFQASKSLYQAVESFKSSKRTIRELRLELGGLLQALDALKEAATDNEAELAALKLPLARCSKICKEFEVVINRCVSRSGGDRTSFRDWAKLQYAGGDIENLRIILGGYKSTISIVLGGATFRRVAVTASVLNEYQQMIADTTSDLRDHLEVMDEKLEALQSGSNHAPNANTNLLEEIREEKESTEQCLKACGQVSECIDKVQQQLLPHDSPSRPVNNSRQAHKYTERILTDFKGRLTTNSAELKDRLKELDNRFHAITNHGAEMSDEDAAELKLIQEQKESLTQCLEICTGANDTVEKARINVFEDVVSGDNSYQLVVSTIGDLMAGKHIITGSDSVQGLGQMSDDTVQQLIHGRSDRAREKEKTAASNDENEFKDRWGTGYKLQRQRSKVKRSPSSETS
;
A
#
# COMPACT_ATOMS: atom_id res chain seq x y z
N MET A 1 23.00 2.25 29.49
CA MET A 1 22.15 3.03 28.57
C MET A 1 22.98 3.23 27.32
N ASP A 2 22.75 2.38 26.32
CA ASP A 2 23.41 2.54 25.03
C ASP A 2 22.63 3.58 24.24
N GLY A 3 23.24 4.74 24.01
CA GLY A 3 22.65 5.82 23.23
C GLY A 3 22.40 5.33 21.81
N ILE A 4 21.12 5.36 21.38
CA ILE A 4 20.78 5.11 19.99
C ILE A 4 21.36 6.28 19.18
N SER A 5 22.48 6.05 18.51
CA SER A 5 23.12 7.07 17.69
C SER A 5 22.33 7.24 16.38
N ILE A 6 21.96 8.48 16.06
CA ILE A 6 21.31 8.85 14.78
C ILE A 6 22.22 8.55 13.56
N SER A 7 23.52 8.29 13.79
CA SER A 7 24.45 7.82 12.77
C SER A 7 24.19 6.39 12.27
N ALA A 8 23.32 5.63 12.93
CA ALA A 8 22.98 4.26 12.53
C ALA A 8 22.26 4.21 11.17
N SER A 9 22.31 3.04 10.51
CA SER A 9 21.53 2.80 9.29
C SER A 9 20.03 2.72 9.59
N VAL A 10 19.18 2.99 8.59
CA VAL A 10 17.72 2.83 8.68
C VAL A 10 17.38 1.40 9.09
N VAL A 11 18.05 0.39 8.50
CA VAL A 11 17.88 -1.02 8.88
C VAL A 11 18.11 -1.24 10.38
N THR A 12 19.19 -0.67 10.93
CA THR A 12 19.53 -0.83 12.35
C THR A 12 18.49 -0.14 13.25
N LEU A 13 18.09 1.09 12.89
CA LEU A 13 17.10 1.85 13.65
C LEU A 13 15.71 1.19 13.58
N ALA A 14 15.32 0.65 12.43
CA ALA A 14 14.09 -0.10 12.25
C ALA A 14 14.09 -1.38 13.10
N ALA A 15 15.22 -2.10 13.18
CA ALA A 15 15.36 -3.26 14.06
C ALA A 15 15.25 -2.88 15.55
N LEU A 16 15.89 -1.79 15.97
CA LEU A 16 15.81 -1.30 17.35
C LEU A 16 14.40 -0.83 17.72
N ALA A 17 13.72 -0.13 16.82
CA ALA A 17 12.33 0.26 17.00
C ALA A 17 11.43 -0.96 17.08
N PHE A 18 11.58 -1.93 16.17
CA PHE A 18 10.80 -3.16 16.16
C PHE A 18 10.91 -3.92 17.48
N GLN A 19 12.13 -4.12 18.00
CA GLN A 19 12.33 -4.83 19.26
C GLN A 19 11.72 -4.07 20.46
N ALA A 20 11.86 -2.75 20.49
CA ALA A 20 11.26 -1.92 21.54
C ALA A 20 9.73 -1.96 21.50
N SER A 21 9.13 -1.77 20.32
CA SER A 21 7.68 -1.86 20.13
C SER A 21 7.15 -3.25 20.44
N LYS A 22 7.91 -4.30 20.14
CA LYS A 22 7.53 -5.69 20.44
C LYS A 22 7.52 -5.95 21.94
N SER A 23 8.54 -5.48 22.64
CA SER A 23 8.64 -5.60 24.10
C SER A 23 7.49 -4.85 24.78
N LEU A 24 7.20 -3.62 24.33
CA LEU A 24 6.04 -2.86 24.78
C LEU A 24 4.70 -3.57 24.48
N TYR A 25 4.52 -4.12 23.27
CA TYR A 25 3.32 -4.89 22.92
C TYR A 25 3.12 -6.09 23.86
N GLN A 26 4.17 -6.86 24.13
CA GLN A 26 4.12 -8.00 25.06
C GLN A 26 3.78 -7.55 26.48
N ALA A 27 4.38 -6.44 26.93
CA ALA A 27 4.06 -5.86 28.22
C ALA A 27 2.57 -5.49 28.29
N VAL A 28 2.02 -4.81 27.27
CA VAL A 28 0.60 -4.42 27.21
C VAL A 28 -0.35 -5.64 27.09
N GLU A 29 0.03 -6.68 26.35
CA GLU A 29 -0.76 -7.92 26.21
C GLU A 29 -0.86 -8.68 27.55
N SER A 30 0.18 -8.62 28.38
CA SER A 30 0.19 -9.27 29.70
C SER A 30 -0.88 -8.72 30.66
N PHE A 31 -1.30 -7.46 30.46
CA PHE A 31 -2.45 -6.89 31.17
C PHE A 31 -3.73 -7.38 30.51
N LYS A 32 -4.31 -8.45 31.06
CA LYS A 32 -5.67 -8.93 30.73
C LYS A 32 -6.71 -7.85 31.07
N SER A 33 -6.88 -6.90 30.17
CA SER A 33 -7.76 -5.74 30.35
C SER A 33 -8.74 -5.59 29.19
N SER A 34 -10.00 -5.37 29.56
CA SER A 34 -11.16 -5.11 28.71
C SER A 34 -11.37 -3.63 28.39
N LYS A 35 -10.43 -2.74 28.74
CA LYS A 35 -10.57 -1.32 28.42
C LYS A 35 -10.31 -1.02 26.95
N ARG A 36 -11.20 -0.19 26.36
CA ARG A 36 -11.12 0.24 24.95
C ARG A 36 -9.77 0.85 24.59
N THR A 37 -9.28 1.81 25.36
CA THR A 37 -8.00 2.51 25.10
C THR A 37 -6.80 1.56 25.07
N ILE A 38 -6.81 0.46 25.84
CA ILE A 38 -5.75 -0.55 25.77
C ILE A 38 -5.87 -1.38 24.52
N ARG A 39 -7.09 -1.80 24.16
CA ARG A 39 -7.31 -2.52 22.90
C ARG A 39 -6.83 -1.69 21.71
N GLU A 40 -7.16 -0.40 21.70
CA GLU A 40 -6.72 0.53 20.65
C GLU A 40 -5.19 0.69 20.63
N LEU A 41 -4.53 0.83 21.79
CA LEU A 41 -3.07 0.82 21.86
C LEU A 41 -2.45 -0.49 21.34
N ARG A 42 -3.03 -1.66 21.66
CA ARG A 42 -2.55 -2.96 21.16
C ARG A 42 -2.68 -3.06 19.65
N LEU A 43 -3.81 -2.63 19.09
CA LEU A 43 -4.03 -2.58 17.65
C LEU A 43 -2.99 -1.66 16.97
N GLU A 44 -2.75 -0.50 17.57
CA GLU A 44 -1.78 0.47 17.07
C GLU A 44 -0.35 -0.09 17.08
N LEU A 45 0.06 -0.69 18.20
CA LEU A 45 1.36 -1.39 18.32
C LEU A 45 1.50 -2.55 17.33
N GLY A 46 0.43 -3.33 17.10
CA GLY A 46 0.41 -4.39 16.11
C GLY A 46 0.62 -3.85 14.69
N GLY A 47 -0.06 -2.77 14.34
CA GLY A 47 0.14 -2.08 13.06
C GLY A 47 1.56 -1.51 12.91
N LEU A 48 2.10 -0.90 13.96
CA LEU A 48 3.46 -0.39 13.99
C LEU A 48 4.50 -1.50 13.80
N LEU A 49 4.34 -2.66 14.44
CA LEU A 49 5.22 -3.82 14.27
C LEU A 49 5.25 -4.29 12.82
N GLN A 50 4.08 -4.36 12.17
CA GLN A 50 3.98 -4.73 10.76
C GLN A 50 4.68 -3.72 9.85
N ALA A 51 4.52 -2.43 10.11
CA ALA A 51 5.18 -1.37 9.34
C ALA A 51 6.71 -1.41 9.51
N LEU A 52 7.19 -1.61 10.74
CA LEU A 52 8.62 -1.72 11.05
C LEU A 52 9.27 -2.97 10.46
N ASP A 53 8.55 -4.09 10.40
CA ASP A 53 9.09 -5.31 9.79
C ASP A 53 9.22 -5.17 8.26
N ALA A 54 8.19 -4.63 7.61
CA ALA A 54 8.24 -4.30 6.19
C ALA A 54 9.36 -3.28 5.87
N LEU A 55 9.57 -2.30 6.75
CA LEU A 55 10.64 -1.33 6.62
C LEU A 55 12.03 -1.96 6.70
N LYS A 56 12.26 -2.93 7.60
CA LYS A 56 13.55 -3.64 7.71
C LYS A 56 13.94 -4.31 6.41
N GLU A 57 12.98 -5.00 5.77
CA GLU A 57 13.18 -5.67 4.49
C GLU A 57 13.44 -4.66 3.36
N ALA A 58 12.68 -3.56 3.32
CA ALA A 58 12.85 -2.55 2.27
C ALA A 58 14.12 -1.72 2.43
N ALA A 59 14.63 -1.54 3.64
CA ALA A 59 15.77 -0.69 3.91
C ALA A 59 17.11 -1.26 3.44
N THR A 60 17.22 -2.56 3.17
CA THR A 60 18.43 -3.14 2.59
C THR A 60 18.75 -2.56 1.21
N ASP A 61 17.71 -2.24 0.43
CA ASP A 61 17.84 -1.82 -0.96
C ASP A 61 17.55 -0.33 -1.17
N ASN A 62 16.98 0.36 -0.17
CA ASN A 62 16.47 1.72 -0.31
C ASN A 62 16.94 2.69 0.80
N GLU A 63 18.07 2.42 1.46
CA GLU A 63 18.58 3.21 2.60
C GLU A 63 18.57 4.73 2.38
N ALA A 64 19.01 5.21 1.21
CA ALA A 64 19.04 6.65 0.90
C ALA A 64 17.63 7.26 0.79
N GLU A 65 16.68 6.49 0.29
CA GLU A 65 15.29 6.92 0.09
C GLU A 65 14.50 6.96 1.39
N LEU A 66 14.93 6.17 2.38
CA LEU A 66 14.33 6.03 3.70
C LEU A 66 15.08 6.83 4.77
N ALA A 67 16.14 7.55 4.41
CA ALA A 67 17.01 8.28 5.35
C ALA A 67 16.23 9.31 6.20
N ALA A 68 15.10 9.82 5.69
CA ALA A 68 14.24 10.72 6.44
C ALA A 68 13.62 10.08 7.70
N LEU A 69 13.54 8.75 7.78
CA LEU A 69 12.98 8.02 8.91
C LEU A 69 13.95 7.83 10.09
N LYS A 70 15.24 8.18 9.96
CA LYS A 70 16.24 7.88 11.01
C LYS A 70 15.85 8.45 12.38
N LEU A 71 15.51 9.74 12.43
CA LEU A 71 15.10 10.38 13.67
C LEU A 71 13.75 9.82 14.20
N PRO A 72 12.68 9.71 13.37
CA PRO A 72 11.44 9.04 13.77
C PRO A 72 11.62 7.64 14.37
N LEU A 73 12.49 6.81 13.77
CA LEU A 73 12.74 5.45 14.26
C LEU A 73 13.49 5.44 15.61
N ALA A 74 14.49 6.32 15.76
CA ALA A 74 15.20 6.47 17.02
C ALA A 74 14.26 6.89 18.15
N ARG A 75 13.40 7.88 17.89
CA ARG A 75 12.41 8.38 18.85
C ARG A 75 11.34 7.35 19.16
N CYS A 76 10.81 6.66 18.15
CA CYS A 76 9.87 5.55 18.32
C CYS A 76 10.45 4.46 19.24
N SER A 77 11.71 4.05 19.03
CA SER A 77 12.38 3.07 19.91
C SER A 77 12.50 3.57 21.35
N LYS A 78 12.87 4.84 21.54
CA LYS A 78 13.02 5.47 22.86
C LYS A 78 11.68 5.52 23.61
N ILE A 79 10.63 6.05 22.98
CA ILE A 79 9.28 6.14 23.58
C ILE A 79 8.76 4.75 23.94
N CYS A 80 8.92 3.77 23.06
CA CYS A 80 8.47 2.41 23.37
C CYS A 80 9.16 1.84 24.63
N LYS A 81 10.47 2.05 24.78
CA LYS A 81 11.23 1.62 25.97
C LYS A 81 10.82 2.37 27.23
N GLU A 82 10.64 3.69 27.14
CA GLU A 82 10.23 4.52 28.28
C GLU A 82 8.86 4.10 28.80
N PHE A 83 7.91 3.89 27.91
CA PHE A 83 6.58 3.40 28.28
C PHE A 83 6.59 1.97 28.80
N GLU A 84 7.42 1.08 28.25
CA GLU A 84 7.60 -0.26 28.79
C GLU A 84 8.10 -0.22 30.24
N VAL A 85 9.07 0.64 30.55
CA VAL A 85 9.57 0.83 31.93
C VAL A 85 8.45 1.34 32.85
N VAL A 86 7.64 2.29 32.39
CA VAL A 86 6.49 2.81 33.14
C VAL A 86 5.48 1.69 33.43
N ILE A 87 5.17 0.87 32.43
CA ILE A 87 4.27 -0.26 32.54
C ILE A 87 4.81 -1.31 33.54
N ASN A 88 6.06 -1.73 33.38
CA ASN A 88 6.69 -2.74 34.24
C ASN A 88 6.82 -2.27 35.70
N ARG A 89 7.04 -0.97 35.94
CA ARG A 89 7.07 -0.41 37.30
C ARG A 89 5.72 -0.56 38.03
N CYS A 90 4.60 -0.54 37.32
CA CYS A 90 3.28 -0.79 37.92
C CYS A 90 3.05 -2.27 38.25
N VAL A 91 3.63 -3.19 37.47
CA VAL A 91 3.59 -4.63 37.75
C VAL A 91 4.35 -4.98 39.02
N SER A 92 5.58 -4.48 39.19
CA SER A 92 6.43 -4.86 40.33
C SER A 92 5.92 -4.37 41.69
N ARG A 93 5.00 -3.41 41.72
CA ARG A 93 4.40 -2.87 42.97
C ARG A 93 3.16 -3.61 43.42
N SER A 94 2.54 -4.41 42.55
CA SER A 94 1.38 -5.22 42.87
C SER A 94 1.85 -6.62 43.26
N GLY A 95 1.99 -6.86 44.57
CA GLY A 95 2.39 -8.17 45.13
C GLY A 95 1.61 -9.31 44.47
N GLY A 96 2.36 -10.32 44.03
CA GLY A 96 1.91 -11.35 43.08
C GLY A 96 0.58 -11.98 43.43
N ASP A 97 -0.45 -11.66 42.63
CA ASP A 97 -1.33 -12.63 41.96
C ASP A 97 -2.39 -11.92 41.09
N ARG A 98 -2.53 -10.59 41.22
CA ARG A 98 -3.42 -9.79 40.37
C ARG A 98 -2.80 -8.44 40.06
N THR A 99 -2.15 -8.32 38.91
CA THR A 99 -1.76 -7.02 38.31
C THR A 99 -3.02 -6.23 38.00
N SER A 100 -3.55 -5.52 39.00
CA SER A 100 -4.80 -4.78 38.89
C SER A 100 -4.59 -3.53 38.04
N PHE A 101 -5.41 -3.39 37.00
CA PHE A 101 -5.51 -2.21 36.13
C PHE A 101 -5.66 -0.88 36.92
N ARG A 102 -6.11 -0.93 38.19
CA ARG A 102 -6.25 0.24 39.08
C ARG A 102 -4.94 1.02 39.25
N ASP A 103 -3.79 0.37 39.20
CA ASP A 103 -2.49 1.05 39.32
C ASP A 103 -2.00 1.65 38.00
N TRP A 104 -2.56 1.23 36.87
CA TRP A 104 -2.29 1.80 35.55
C TRP A 104 -3.14 3.05 35.28
N ALA A 105 -4.39 3.07 35.76
CA ALA A 105 -5.24 4.26 35.76
C ALA A 105 -4.64 5.43 36.57
N LYS A 106 -3.86 5.12 37.62
CA LYS A 106 -3.15 6.14 38.42
C LYS A 106 -1.98 6.77 37.67
N LEU A 107 -1.34 6.07 36.73
CA LEU A 107 -0.32 6.64 35.85
C LEU A 107 -0.93 7.61 34.83
N GLN A 108 -2.13 7.32 34.35
CA GLN A 108 -2.90 8.22 33.48
C GLN A 108 -3.18 9.58 34.17
N TYR A 109 -3.29 9.60 35.50
CA TYR A 109 -3.45 10.80 36.31
C TYR A 109 -2.11 11.45 36.74
N ALA A 110 -0.98 10.79 36.49
CA ALA A 110 0.36 11.20 36.93
C ALA A 110 1.32 11.55 35.76
N GLY A 111 0.79 11.74 34.54
CA GLY A 111 1.55 12.27 33.41
C GLY A 111 1.88 11.29 32.27
N GLY A 112 1.35 10.06 32.29
CA GLY A 112 1.47 9.11 31.17
C GLY A 112 0.13 8.87 30.49
N ASP A 113 -0.19 9.66 29.47
CA ASP A 113 -1.44 9.49 28.73
C ASP A 113 -1.28 8.43 27.63
N ILE A 114 -2.00 7.32 27.81
CA ILE A 114 -2.08 6.19 26.87
C ILE A 114 -2.61 6.64 25.51
N GLU A 115 -3.53 7.60 25.54
CA GLU A 115 -4.08 8.20 24.34
C GLU A 115 -2.98 8.95 23.58
N ASN A 116 -2.23 9.81 24.27
CA ASN A 116 -1.06 10.49 23.70
C ASN A 116 -0.01 9.49 23.16
N LEU A 117 0.29 8.40 23.87
CA LEU A 117 1.18 7.35 23.34
C LEU A 117 0.62 6.76 22.04
N ARG A 118 -0.67 6.43 22.00
CA ARG A 118 -1.31 5.87 20.81
C ARG A 118 -1.20 6.83 19.63
N ILE A 119 -1.49 8.12 19.85
CA ILE A 119 -1.40 9.16 18.83
C ILE A 119 0.03 9.24 18.26
N ILE A 120 1.04 9.30 19.13
CA ILE A 120 2.45 9.34 18.71
C ILE A 120 2.83 8.11 17.88
N LEU A 121 2.51 6.91 18.37
CA LEU A 121 2.83 5.67 17.67
C LEU A 121 2.08 5.55 16.33
N GLY A 122 0.84 6.07 16.27
CA GLY A 122 0.07 6.20 15.04
C GLY A 122 0.74 7.11 14.02
N GLY A 123 1.21 8.28 14.44
CA GLY A 123 1.98 9.19 13.59
C GLY A 123 3.23 8.52 13.02
N TYR A 124 4.00 7.79 13.85
CA TYR A 124 5.16 7.04 13.37
C TYR A 124 4.78 5.91 12.41
N LYS A 125 3.77 5.10 12.73
CA LYS A 125 3.29 4.01 11.88
C LYS A 125 2.89 4.53 10.49
N SER A 126 2.08 5.59 10.46
CA SER A 126 1.59 6.18 9.20
C SER A 126 2.74 6.78 8.40
N THR A 127 3.65 7.51 9.05
CA THR A 127 4.85 8.07 8.39
C THR A 127 5.73 6.98 7.78
N ILE A 128 6.01 5.90 8.53
CA ILE A 128 6.78 4.76 8.03
C ILE A 128 6.10 4.14 6.81
N SER A 129 4.78 3.94 6.89
CA SER A 129 3.99 3.37 5.79
C SER A 129 4.03 4.27 4.56
N ILE A 130 3.88 5.59 4.73
CA ILE A 130 3.94 6.60 3.67
C ILE A 130 5.31 6.58 2.97
N VAL A 131 6.38 6.56 3.73
CA VAL A 131 7.74 6.56 3.16
C VAL A 131 8.05 5.23 2.45
N LEU A 132 7.58 4.11 3.00
CA LEU A 132 7.73 2.78 2.40
C LEU A 132 7.01 2.65 1.05
N GLY A 133 5.74 3.06 0.96
CA GLY A 133 5.03 3.04 -0.32
C GLY A 133 5.58 4.09 -1.30
N GLY A 134 6.07 5.24 -0.82
CA GLY A 134 6.77 6.23 -1.66
C GLY A 134 8.05 5.69 -2.31
N ALA A 135 8.84 4.90 -1.58
CA ALA A 135 9.99 4.18 -2.15
C ALA A 135 9.55 3.11 -3.17
N THR A 136 8.44 2.42 -2.88
CA THR A 136 7.85 1.41 -3.79
C THR A 136 7.36 2.03 -5.10
N PHE A 137 6.69 3.18 -5.05
CA PHE A 137 6.12 3.86 -6.23
C PHE A 137 7.20 4.34 -7.22
N ARG A 138 8.43 4.58 -6.75
CA ARG A 138 9.56 4.88 -7.65
C ARG A 138 10.00 3.69 -8.49
N ARG A 139 9.68 2.47 -8.05
CA ARG A 139 10.18 1.21 -8.64
C ARG A 139 9.09 0.44 -9.39
N VAL A 140 7.82 0.77 -9.16
CA VAL A 140 6.65 0.05 -9.64
C VAL A 140 5.70 0.99 -10.37
N ALA A 141 5.09 0.54 -11.47
CA ALA A 141 3.97 1.27 -12.05
C ALA A 141 2.72 1.08 -11.18
N VAL A 142 2.02 2.17 -10.89
CA VAL A 142 0.88 2.19 -9.96
C VAL A 142 -0.31 2.86 -10.66
N THR A 143 -1.53 2.42 -10.35
CA THR A 143 -2.75 3.00 -10.93
C THR A 143 -3.05 4.37 -10.32
N ALA A 144 -3.77 5.22 -11.07
CA ALA A 144 -4.17 6.54 -10.59
C ALA A 144 -5.04 6.48 -9.32
N SER A 145 -5.90 5.45 -9.18
CA SER A 145 -6.74 5.26 -7.98
C SER A 145 -5.89 5.05 -6.72
N VAL A 146 -4.88 4.19 -6.80
CA VAL A 146 -3.99 3.93 -5.66
C VAL A 146 -3.18 5.17 -5.29
N LEU A 147 -2.74 5.95 -6.28
CA LEU A 147 -2.05 7.23 -6.01
C LEU A 147 -2.97 8.25 -5.30
N ASN A 148 -4.25 8.31 -5.66
CA ASN A 148 -5.22 9.19 -5.00
C ASN A 148 -5.50 8.76 -3.55
N GLU A 149 -5.71 7.46 -3.30
CA GLU A 149 -5.88 6.92 -1.94
C GLU A 149 -4.63 7.22 -1.08
N TYR A 150 -3.45 7.13 -1.69
CA TYR A 150 -2.20 7.43 -1.01
C TYR A 150 -2.03 8.92 -0.71
N GLN A 151 -2.47 9.81 -1.62
CA GLN A 151 -2.52 11.25 -1.37
C GLN A 151 -3.46 11.59 -0.20
N GLN A 152 -4.61 10.91 -0.10
CA GLN A 152 -5.50 11.07 1.04
C GLN A 152 -4.81 10.65 2.35
N MET A 153 -4.14 9.48 2.37
CA MET A 153 -3.39 9.02 3.54
C MET A 153 -2.29 10.00 3.96
N ILE A 154 -1.58 10.60 2.99
CA ILE A 154 -0.58 11.65 3.24
C ILE A 154 -1.23 12.88 3.85
N ALA A 155 -2.38 13.32 3.32
CA ALA A 155 -3.10 14.49 3.82
C ALA A 155 -3.56 14.29 5.26
N ASP A 156 -4.20 13.15 5.55
CA ASP A 156 -4.69 12.80 6.88
C ASP A 156 -3.53 12.73 7.89
N THR A 157 -2.46 12.00 7.55
CA THR A 157 -1.27 11.88 8.42
C THR A 157 -0.59 13.23 8.63
N THR A 158 -0.53 14.08 7.61
CA THR A 158 0.04 15.43 7.73
C THR A 158 -0.80 16.31 8.65
N SER A 159 -2.13 16.16 8.64
CA SER A 159 -3.02 16.84 9.58
C SER A 159 -2.74 16.39 11.01
N ASP A 160 -2.78 15.08 11.27
CA ASP A 160 -2.57 14.51 12.61
C ASP A 160 -1.21 14.91 13.21
N LEU A 161 -0.15 14.91 12.39
CA LEU A 161 1.18 15.32 12.82
C LEU A 161 1.27 16.82 13.15
N ARG A 162 0.51 17.68 12.46
CA ARG A 162 0.46 19.12 12.76
C ARG A 162 -0.27 19.39 14.08
N ASP A 163 -1.39 18.70 14.31
CA ASP A 163 -2.13 18.81 15.57
C ASP A 163 -1.24 18.38 16.74
N HIS A 164 -0.48 17.28 16.59
CA HIS A 164 0.49 16.84 17.59
C HIS A 164 1.65 17.84 17.79
N LEU A 165 2.14 18.45 16.71
CA LEU A 165 3.18 19.47 16.78
C LEU A 165 2.73 20.71 17.56
N GLU A 166 1.49 21.17 17.34
CA GLU A 166 0.89 22.28 18.10
C GLU A 166 0.82 21.95 19.60
N VAL A 167 0.39 20.74 19.95
CA VAL A 167 0.38 20.28 21.36
C VAL A 167 1.79 20.25 21.95
N MET A 168 2.83 19.89 21.17
CA MET A 168 4.21 19.95 21.66
C MET A 168 4.69 21.39 21.87
N ASP A 169 4.33 22.31 20.98
CA ASP A 169 4.66 23.73 21.09
C ASP A 169 4.00 24.36 22.32
N GLU A 170 2.70 24.09 22.55
CA GLU A 170 1.99 24.56 23.75
C GLU A 170 2.65 24.06 25.04
N LYS A 171 3.03 22.77 25.10
CA LYS A 171 3.74 22.19 26.26
C LYS A 171 5.10 22.82 26.47
N LEU A 172 5.82 23.14 25.40
CA LEU A 172 7.13 23.77 25.44
C LEU A 172 7.03 25.20 26.00
N GLU A 173 6.08 26.00 25.50
CA GLU A 173 5.83 27.37 25.97
C GLU A 173 5.38 27.42 27.44
N ALA A 174 4.52 26.48 27.86
CA ALA A 174 4.05 26.38 29.24
C ALA A 174 5.20 26.09 30.22
N LEU A 175 6.14 25.22 29.84
CA LEU A 175 7.31 24.88 30.66
C LEU A 175 8.34 26.01 30.72
N GLN A 176 8.51 26.77 29.63
CA GLN A 176 9.39 27.94 29.60
C GLN A 176 8.84 29.10 30.44
N SER A 177 7.53 29.30 30.42
CA SER A 177 6.85 30.36 31.17
C SER A 177 6.69 30.07 32.67
N GLY A 178 6.67 28.79 33.07
CA GLY A 178 6.43 28.33 34.45
C GLY A 178 7.68 28.13 35.33
N SER A 179 8.87 28.55 34.89
CA SER A 179 10.16 28.22 35.52
C SER A 179 10.44 28.95 36.85
N ASN A 180 9.72 28.58 37.93
CA ASN A 180 10.02 29.04 39.29
C ASN A 180 9.99 27.93 40.38
N HIS A 181 9.86 26.65 40.04
CA HIS A 181 10.06 25.57 41.03
C HIS A 181 10.61 24.26 40.43
N ALA A 182 11.73 23.79 41.01
CA ALA A 182 12.44 22.51 40.79
C ALA A 182 13.17 22.33 39.43
N PRO A 183 14.49 22.61 39.36
CA PRO A 183 15.24 22.69 38.09
C PRO A 183 15.58 21.36 37.40
N ASN A 184 15.48 20.22 38.08
CA ASN A 184 16.05 18.93 37.65
C ASN A 184 15.02 17.92 37.08
N ALA A 185 13.73 18.02 37.44
CA ALA A 185 12.68 17.24 36.78
C ALA A 185 12.25 17.88 35.45
N ASN A 186 12.28 19.22 35.39
CA ASN A 186 11.85 19.99 34.22
C ASN A 186 12.84 19.88 33.04
N THR A 187 14.12 19.61 33.28
CA THR A 187 15.13 19.49 32.21
C THR A 187 14.94 18.23 31.36
N ASN A 188 14.65 17.08 31.98
CA ASN A 188 14.42 15.83 31.25
C ASN A 188 13.13 15.88 30.41
N LEU A 189 12.05 16.41 30.99
CA LEU A 189 10.77 16.57 30.28
C LEU A 189 10.89 17.56 29.09
N LEU A 190 11.67 18.63 29.26
CA LEU A 190 11.90 19.61 28.20
C LEU A 190 12.71 19.03 27.03
N GLU A 191 13.72 18.21 27.30
CA GLU A 191 14.45 17.50 26.24
C GLU A 191 13.57 16.42 25.57
N GLU A 192 12.72 15.71 26.32
CA GLU A 192 11.76 14.75 25.73
C GLU A 192 10.77 15.42 24.77
N ILE A 193 10.25 16.59 25.13
CA ILE A 193 9.34 17.38 24.26
C ILE A 193 10.09 17.90 23.03
N ARG A 194 11.33 18.37 23.19
CA ARG A 194 12.14 18.84 22.06
C ARG A 194 12.45 17.72 21.07
N GLU A 195 12.88 16.57 21.56
CA GLU A 195 13.15 15.39 20.72
C GLU A 195 11.88 14.94 19.98
N GLU A 196 10.73 14.96 20.64
CA GLU A 196 9.45 14.61 20.02
C GLU A 196 9.03 15.62 18.95
N LYS A 197 9.24 16.92 19.22
CA LYS A 197 9.01 17.97 18.25
C LYS A 197 9.88 17.79 16.99
N GLU A 198 11.19 17.61 17.17
CA GLU A 198 12.14 17.42 16.06
C GLU A 198 11.79 16.18 15.23
N SER A 199 11.42 15.09 15.91
CA SER A 199 10.96 13.85 15.27
C SER A 199 9.68 14.05 14.45
N THR A 200 8.73 14.83 14.98
CA THR A 200 7.45 15.15 14.32
C THR A 200 7.65 16.03 13.10
N GLU A 201 8.50 17.05 13.19
CA GLU A 201 8.91 17.90 12.04
C GLU A 201 9.57 17.05 10.94
N GLN A 202 10.40 16.09 11.34
CA GLN A 202 11.04 15.17 10.40
C GLN A 202 10.03 14.21 9.74
N CYS A 203 8.98 13.79 10.45
CA CYS A 203 7.86 13.04 9.86
C CYS A 203 7.12 13.86 8.80
N LEU A 204 6.79 15.13 9.11
CA LEU A 204 6.16 16.05 8.17
C LEU A 204 7.01 16.26 6.91
N LYS A 205 8.32 16.43 7.08
CA LYS A 205 9.26 16.53 5.96
C LYS A 205 9.26 15.27 5.09
N ALA A 206 9.23 14.10 5.70
CA ALA A 206 9.17 12.83 4.98
C ALA A 206 7.87 12.69 4.18
N CYS A 207 6.72 13.03 4.77
CA CYS A 207 5.43 13.07 4.07
C CYS A 207 5.45 14.02 2.87
N GLY A 208 6.01 15.23 3.03
CA GLY A 208 6.15 16.20 1.94
C GLY A 208 7.02 15.69 0.78
N GLN A 209 8.16 15.06 1.09
CA GLN A 209 9.05 14.47 0.08
C GLN A 209 8.35 13.38 -0.75
N VAL A 210 7.52 12.55 -0.10
CA VAL A 210 6.76 11.51 -0.80
C VAL A 210 5.65 12.12 -1.65
N SER A 211 4.95 13.15 -1.15
CA SER A 211 3.94 13.88 -1.92
C SER A 211 4.52 14.45 -3.21
N GLU A 212 5.66 15.15 -3.14
CA GLU A 212 6.33 15.67 -4.34
C GLU A 212 6.75 14.57 -5.32
N CYS A 213 7.14 13.40 -4.81
CA CYS A 213 7.48 12.26 -5.64
C CYS A 213 6.26 11.74 -6.39
N ILE A 214 5.11 11.65 -5.71
CA ILE A 214 3.85 11.20 -6.31
C ILE A 214 3.38 12.19 -7.37
N ASP A 215 3.44 13.49 -7.10
CA ASP A 215 3.04 14.53 -8.06
C ASP A 215 3.88 14.44 -9.35
N LYS A 216 5.19 14.17 -9.22
CA LYS A 216 6.08 13.95 -10.38
C LYS A 216 5.69 12.70 -11.18
N VAL A 217 5.32 11.61 -10.50
CA VAL A 217 4.87 10.37 -11.16
C VAL A 217 3.54 10.60 -11.88
N GLN A 218 2.59 11.33 -11.27
CA GLN A 218 1.32 11.69 -11.91
C GLN A 218 1.52 12.61 -13.12
N GLN A 219 2.42 13.59 -13.04
CA GLN A 219 2.74 14.46 -14.17
C GLN A 219 3.36 13.70 -15.35
N GLN A 220 4.11 12.62 -15.09
CA GLN A 220 4.67 11.75 -16.14
C GLN A 220 3.64 10.81 -16.78
N LEU A 221 2.52 10.55 -16.10
CA LEU A 221 1.40 9.77 -16.62
C LEU A 221 0.50 10.61 -17.57
N LEU A 222 0.67 11.93 -17.61
CA LEU A 222 0.00 12.80 -18.58
C LEU A 222 0.68 12.68 -19.95
N PRO A 223 -0.06 12.69 -21.08
CA PRO A 223 0.52 12.51 -22.41
C PRO A 223 1.48 13.67 -22.72
N HIS A 224 2.77 13.38 -22.88
CA HIS A 224 3.74 14.36 -23.38
C HIS A 224 4.33 13.87 -24.71
N ASP A 225 4.18 14.69 -25.76
CA ASP A 225 4.59 14.50 -27.16
C ASP A 225 6.11 14.33 -27.41
N SER A 226 6.86 13.57 -26.59
CA SER A 226 8.31 13.42 -26.76
C SER A 226 8.77 11.96 -26.88
N PRO A 227 9.63 11.63 -27.87
CA PRO A 227 10.05 10.26 -28.13
C PRO A 227 11.09 9.74 -27.11
N SER A 228 10.65 8.78 -26.30
CA SER A 228 11.36 7.62 -25.74
C SER A 228 12.77 7.76 -25.10
N ARG A 229 12.88 7.33 -23.83
CA ARG A 229 14.08 6.67 -23.26
C ARG A 229 13.76 5.21 -22.91
N PRO A 230 14.75 4.30 -22.90
CA PRO A 230 14.52 2.88 -23.12
C PRO A 230 13.93 2.14 -21.93
N VAL A 231 13.08 1.19 -22.31
CA VAL A 231 12.34 0.18 -21.55
C VAL A 231 13.28 -0.80 -20.86
N ASN A 232 13.92 -0.38 -19.76
CA ASN A 232 14.59 -1.30 -18.81
C ASN A 232 13.88 -1.36 -17.45
N ASN A 233 13.10 -0.33 -17.10
CA ASN A 233 12.35 -0.24 -15.85
C ASN A 233 11.11 -1.15 -15.83
N SER A 234 10.51 -1.47 -16.98
CA SER A 234 9.26 -2.25 -17.05
C SER A 234 9.41 -3.70 -16.55
N ARG A 235 10.53 -4.39 -16.86
CA ARG A 235 10.79 -5.75 -16.34
C ARG A 235 11.11 -5.76 -14.84
N GLN A 236 11.77 -4.72 -14.32
CA GLN A 236 12.05 -4.60 -12.90
C GLN A 236 10.78 -4.27 -12.12
N ALA A 237 9.96 -3.34 -12.62
CA ALA A 237 8.66 -3.03 -12.06
C ALA A 237 7.75 -4.26 -12.02
N HIS A 238 7.69 -5.04 -13.10
CA HIS A 238 6.89 -6.27 -13.17
C HIS A 238 7.30 -7.30 -12.11
N LYS A 239 8.60 -7.64 -12.03
CA LYS A 239 9.12 -8.58 -11.02
C LYS A 239 8.89 -8.07 -9.59
N TYR A 240 8.96 -6.76 -9.40
CA TYR A 240 8.76 -6.16 -8.09
C TYR A 240 7.28 -6.14 -7.69
N THR A 241 6.35 -5.85 -8.61
CA THR A 241 4.89 -5.98 -8.39
C THR A 241 4.52 -7.42 -8.07
N GLU A 242 5.01 -8.38 -8.84
CA GLU A 242 4.75 -9.81 -8.61
C GLU A 242 5.25 -10.27 -7.22
N ARG A 243 6.45 -9.81 -6.82
CA ARG A 243 6.99 -10.07 -5.49
C ARG A 243 6.13 -9.46 -4.39
N ILE A 244 5.69 -8.22 -4.53
CA ILE A 244 4.81 -7.56 -3.54
C ILE A 244 3.47 -8.28 -3.43
N LEU A 245 2.83 -8.63 -4.55
CA LEU A 245 1.56 -9.33 -4.53
C LEU A 245 1.68 -10.70 -3.84
N THR A 246 2.78 -11.40 -4.08
CA THR A 246 3.08 -12.68 -3.43
C THR A 246 3.29 -12.51 -1.92
N ASP A 247 4.08 -11.52 -1.51
CA ASP A 247 4.32 -11.21 -0.09
C ASP A 247 3.02 -10.79 0.62
N PHE A 248 2.25 -9.90 0.00
CA PHE A 248 0.97 -9.44 0.52
C PHE A 248 -0.04 -10.58 0.67
N LYS A 249 -0.11 -11.50 -0.31
CA LYS A 249 -0.91 -12.73 -0.23
C LYS A 249 -0.48 -13.62 0.94
N GLY A 250 0.83 -13.79 1.14
CA GLY A 250 1.38 -14.53 2.29
C GLY A 250 0.98 -13.91 3.63
N ARG A 251 1.07 -12.59 3.75
CA ARG A 251 0.68 -11.84 4.96
C ARG A 251 -0.83 -11.90 5.22
N LEU A 252 -1.67 -11.76 4.19
CA LEU A 252 -3.12 -11.92 4.32
C LEU A 252 -3.50 -13.33 4.79
N THR A 253 -2.83 -14.35 4.25
CA THR A 253 -3.06 -15.75 4.65
C THR A 253 -2.70 -15.97 6.12
N THR A 254 -1.57 -15.41 6.55
CA THR A 254 -1.09 -15.48 7.95
C THR A 254 -2.07 -14.77 8.90
N ASN A 255 -2.43 -13.53 8.59
CA ASN A 255 -3.38 -12.76 9.40
C ASN A 255 -4.76 -13.44 9.46
N SER A 256 -5.25 -13.99 8.35
CA SER A 256 -6.52 -14.73 8.33
C SER A 256 -6.47 -15.97 9.22
N ALA A 257 -5.33 -16.67 9.28
CA ALA A 257 -5.15 -17.80 10.18
C ALA A 257 -5.17 -17.37 11.65
N GLU A 258 -4.43 -16.32 12.01
CA GLU A 258 -4.41 -15.79 13.38
C GLU A 258 -5.78 -15.29 13.85
N LEU A 259 -6.53 -14.60 12.97
CA LEU A 259 -7.89 -14.15 13.27
C LEU A 259 -8.83 -15.32 13.50
N LYS A 260 -8.74 -16.39 12.69
CA LYS A 260 -9.54 -17.62 12.86
C LYS A 260 -9.22 -18.31 14.18
N ASP A 261 -7.95 -18.40 14.55
CA ASP A 261 -7.53 -18.99 15.82
C ASP A 261 -8.06 -18.18 17.01
N ARG A 262 -7.99 -16.85 16.95
CA ARG A 262 -8.54 -15.96 17.99
C ARG A 262 -10.06 -16.09 18.10
N LEU A 263 -10.75 -16.23 16.97
CA LEU A 263 -12.21 -16.41 16.92
C LEU A 263 -12.62 -17.73 17.58
N LYS A 264 -11.86 -18.81 17.31
CA LYS A 264 -12.03 -20.12 17.97
C LYS A 264 -11.78 -20.05 19.47
N GLU A 265 -10.76 -19.30 19.91
CA GLU A 265 -10.49 -19.08 21.34
C GLU A 265 -11.66 -18.37 22.02
N LEU A 266 -12.18 -17.30 21.42
CA LEU A 266 -13.34 -16.57 21.94
C LEU A 266 -14.61 -17.44 21.96
N ASP A 267 -14.77 -18.34 20.99
CA ASP A 267 -15.88 -19.28 20.97
C ASP A 267 -15.83 -20.27 22.12
N ASN A 268 -14.65 -20.85 22.36
CA ASN A 268 -14.42 -21.72 23.51
C ASN A 268 -14.68 -21.01 24.84
N ARG A 269 -14.24 -19.75 24.97
CA ARG A 269 -14.46 -18.93 26.18
C ARG A 269 -15.94 -18.60 26.37
N PHE A 270 -16.64 -18.22 25.30
CA PHE A 270 -18.08 -17.95 25.33
C PHE A 270 -18.87 -19.17 25.82
N HIS A 271 -18.54 -20.35 25.30
CA HIS A 271 -19.15 -21.61 25.72
C HIS A 271 -18.79 -21.98 27.17
N ALA A 272 -17.56 -21.74 27.61
CA ALA A 272 -17.16 -22.00 29.00
C ALA A 272 -17.98 -21.19 30.01
N ILE A 273 -18.23 -19.91 29.72
CA ILE A 273 -19.04 -19.02 30.58
C ILE A 273 -20.51 -19.44 30.52
N THR A 274 -21.04 -19.72 29.33
CA THR A 274 -22.45 -20.10 29.15
C THR A 274 -22.78 -21.45 29.79
N ASN A 275 -21.84 -22.39 29.81
CA ASN A 275 -22.01 -23.72 30.40
C ASN A 275 -21.88 -23.74 31.94
N HIS A 276 -21.52 -22.63 32.59
CA HIS A 276 -21.33 -22.59 34.06
C HIS A 276 -22.63 -22.56 34.88
N GLY A 277 -23.80 -22.36 34.27
CA GLY A 277 -25.11 -22.64 34.86
C GLY A 277 -25.64 -21.64 35.91
N ALA A 278 -26.89 -21.21 35.68
CA ALA A 278 -27.92 -20.59 36.55
C ALA A 278 -27.62 -19.38 37.46
N GLU A 279 -26.38 -19.10 37.89
CA GLU A 279 -26.03 -17.84 38.58
C GLU A 279 -25.07 -17.03 37.72
N MET A 280 -25.61 -16.40 36.67
CA MET A 280 -24.86 -15.44 35.87
C MET A 280 -24.61 -14.18 36.69
N SER A 281 -23.35 -13.89 37.02
CA SER A 281 -22.98 -12.61 37.61
C SER A 281 -23.19 -11.48 36.59
N ASP A 282 -23.44 -10.25 37.06
CA ASP A 282 -23.43 -9.05 36.21
C ASP A 282 -22.08 -8.89 35.48
N GLU A 283 -21.00 -9.37 36.07
CA GLU A 283 -19.66 -9.41 35.45
C GLU A 283 -19.60 -10.40 34.28
N ASP A 284 -20.22 -11.58 34.40
CA ASP A 284 -20.26 -12.59 33.34
C ASP A 284 -21.14 -12.11 32.16
N ALA A 285 -22.24 -11.41 32.45
CA ALA A 285 -23.09 -10.80 31.44
C ALA A 285 -22.35 -9.70 30.65
N ALA A 286 -21.56 -8.87 31.35
CA ALA A 286 -20.73 -7.86 30.71
C ALA A 286 -19.58 -8.49 29.89
N GLU A 287 -18.97 -9.58 30.38
CA GLU A 287 -17.92 -10.31 29.65
C GLU A 287 -18.48 -11.00 28.39
N LEU A 288 -19.66 -11.63 28.46
CA LEU A 288 -20.30 -12.24 27.28
C LEU A 288 -20.63 -11.20 26.21
N LYS A 289 -21.14 -10.03 26.61
CA LYS A 289 -21.40 -8.92 25.68
C LYS A 289 -20.11 -8.46 24.99
N LEU A 290 -19.02 -8.32 25.74
CA LEU A 290 -17.73 -7.95 25.20
C LEU A 290 -17.18 -9.02 24.22
N ILE A 291 -17.29 -10.31 24.58
CA ILE A 291 -16.86 -11.40 23.70
C ILE A 291 -17.65 -11.36 22.39
N GLN A 292 -18.94 -11.07 22.45
CA GLN A 292 -19.80 -10.93 21.26
C GLN A 292 -19.34 -9.78 20.37
N GLU A 293 -19.10 -8.59 20.93
CA GLU A 293 -18.58 -7.43 20.19
C GLU A 293 -17.21 -7.75 19.53
N GLN A 294 -16.34 -8.48 20.23
CA GLN A 294 -15.05 -8.91 19.68
C GLN A 294 -15.20 -9.92 18.54
N LYS A 295 -16.13 -10.88 18.64
CA LYS A 295 -16.40 -11.85 17.57
C LYS A 295 -16.92 -11.16 16.30
N GLU A 296 -17.84 -10.21 16.45
CA GLU A 296 -18.36 -9.42 15.34
C GLU A 296 -17.24 -8.64 14.64
N SER A 297 -16.40 -7.96 15.42
CA SER A 297 -15.25 -7.22 14.89
C SER A 297 -14.26 -8.14 14.16
N LEU A 298 -13.91 -9.30 14.73
CA LEU A 298 -12.97 -10.25 14.10
C LEU A 298 -13.56 -10.88 12.83
N THR A 299 -14.87 -11.15 12.81
CA THR A 299 -15.57 -11.65 11.63
C THR A 299 -15.50 -10.63 10.49
N GLN A 300 -15.75 -9.36 10.80
CA GLN A 300 -15.61 -8.28 9.83
C GLN A 300 -14.17 -8.14 9.32
N CYS A 301 -13.16 -8.26 10.20
CA CYS A 301 -11.76 -8.28 9.78
C CYS A 301 -11.44 -9.46 8.84
N LEU A 302 -12.03 -10.63 9.08
CA LEU A 302 -11.88 -11.78 8.20
C LEU A 302 -12.52 -11.56 6.83
N GLU A 303 -13.71 -10.97 6.78
CA GLU A 303 -14.37 -10.59 5.52
C GLU A 303 -13.50 -9.63 4.70
N ILE A 304 -12.93 -8.62 5.35
CA ILE A 304 -11.99 -7.68 4.72
C ILE A 304 -10.77 -8.44 4.17
N CYS A 305 -10.17 -9.34 4.95
CA CYS A 305 -9.02 -10.14 4.50
C CYS A 305 -9.38 -11.02 3.30
N THR A 306 -10.58 -11.61 3.27
CA THR A 306 -11.05 -12.41 2.13
C THR A 306 -11.29 -11.56 0.89
N GLY A 307 -11.93 -10.39 1.03
CA GLY A 307 -12.14 -9.46 -0.09
C GLY A 307 -10.82 -8.90 -0.64
N ALA A 308 -9.85 -8.62 0.22
CA ALA A 308 -8.50 -8.22 -0.19
C ALA A 308 -7.80 -9.35 -0.96
N ASN A 309 -7.92 -10.60 -0.50
CA ASN A 309 -7.35 -11.75 -1.21
C ASN A 309 -8.00 -11.98 -2.58
N ASP A 310 -9.32 -11.85 -2.69
CA ASP A 310 -10.04 -11.92 -3.97
C ASP A 310 -9.59 -10.81 -4.94
N THR A 311 -9.24 -9.64 -4.41
CA THR A 311 -8.72 -8.51 -5.19
C THR A 311 -7.32 -8.80 -5.73
N VAL A 312 -6.47 -9.44 -4.92
CA VAL A 312 -5.12 -9.89 -5.34
C VAL A 312 -5.20 -10.98 -6.40
N GLU A 313 -6.11 -11.95 -6.27
CA GLU A 313 -6.35 -12.97 -7.31
C GLU A 313 -6.85 -12.37 -8.63
N LYS A 314 -7.51 -11.20 -8.56
CA LYS A 314 -7.98 -10.47 -9.73
C LYS A 314 -6.96 -9.49 -10.29
N ALA A 315 -5.93 -9.11 -9.53
CA ALA A 315 -4.87 -8.21 -9.98
C ALA A 315 -4.07 -8.88 -11.11
N ARG A 316 -4.42 -8.57 -12.36
CA ARG A 316 -3.74 -9.09 -13.55
C ARG A 316 -2.77 -8.04 -14.07
N ILE A 317 -1.64 -8.51 -14.57
CA ILE A 317 -0.75 -7.68 -15.39
C ILE A 317 -0.97 -8.13 -16.82
N ASN A 318 -1.61 -7.29 -17.63
CA ASN A 318 -1.86 -7.57 -19.03
C ASN A 318 -0.60 -7.26 -19.83
N VAL A 319 0.06 -8.30 -20.33
CA VAL A 319 1.29 -8.19 -21.14
C VAL A 319 0.95 -8.36 -22.61
N PHE A 320 1.34 -7.37 -23.42
CA PHE A 320 1.23 -7.38 -24.86
C PHE A 320 2.63 -7.33 -25.44
N GLU A 321 3.13 -8.46 -25.95
CA GLU A 321 4.45 -8.54 -26.60
C GLU A 321 4.27 -8.96 -28.06
N ASP A 322 5.10 -8.38 -28.94
CA ASP A 322 5.17 -8.70 -30.37
C ASP A 322 3.83 -8.50 -31.11
N VAL A 323 3.12 -7.42 -30.78
CA VAL A 323 1.85 -7.05 -31.45
C VAL A 323 2.15 -6.37 -32.78
N VAL A 324 1.88 -7.07 -33.89
CA VAL A 324 2.10 -6.55 -35.24
C VAL A 324 0.76 -6.39 -35.98
N SER A 325 0.56 -5.20 -36.56
CA SER A 325 -0.52 -4.91 -37.50
C SER A 325 0.03 -4.78 -38.92
N GLY A 326 -0.70 -5.33 -39.90
CA GLY A 326 -0.43 -5.09 -41.33
C GLY A 326 -0.93 -3.73 -41.80
N ASP A 327 -0.74 -3.40 -43.07
CA ASP A 327 -1.24 -2.16 -43.67
C ASP A 327 -2.78 -2.12 -43.69
N ASN A 328 -3.36 -0.92 -43.65
CA ASN A 328 -4.80 -0.64 -43.62
C ASN A 328 -5.57 -1.39 -42.52
N SER A 329 -4.93 -1.65 -41.38
CA SER A 329 -5.54 -2.36 -40.26
C SER A 329 -6.25 -1.42 -39.28
N TYR A 330 -7.17 -1.99 -38.51
CA TYR A 330 -7.72 -1.33 -37.34
C TYR A 330 -7.72 -2.35 -36.20
N GLN A 331 -6.89 -2.11 -35.19
CA GLN A 331 -6.65 -3.05 -34.11
C GLN A 331 -6.85 -2.36 -32.76
N LEU A 332 -7.66 -2.98 -31.91
CA LEU A 332 -7.92 -2.51 -30.54
C LEU A 332 -7.47 -3.61 -29.57
N VAL A 333 -6.57 -3.27 -28.65
CA VAL A 333 -6.03 -4.17 -27.63
C VAL A 333 -6.15 -3.46 -26.29
N VAL A 334 -7.31 -3.63 -25.65
CA VAL A 334 -7.72 -2.79 -24.53
C VAL A 334 -8.20 -3.62 -23.33
N SER A 335 -7.98 -3.08 -22.14
CA SER A 335 -8.56 -3.60 -20.90
C SER A 335 -9.64 -2.64 -20.41
N THR A 336 -10.82 -3.16 -20.09
CA THR A 336 -11.90 -2.41 -19.43
C THR A 336 -11.84 -2.50 -17.90
N ILE A 337 -10.91 -3.31 -17.38
CA ILE A 337 -10.63 -3.47 -15.96
C ILE A 337 -9.31 -2.75 -15.66
N GLY A 338 -9.26 -2.02 -14.55
CA GLY A 338 -8.16 -1.16 -14.10
C GLY A 338 -6.89 -1.93 -13.70
N ASP A 339 -6.31 -2.66 -14.65
CA ASP A 339 -5.16 -3.55 -14.49
C ASP A 339 -3.86 -2.94 -15.02
N LEU A 340 -2.71 -3.32 -14.44
CA LEU A 340 -1.42 -2.89 -14.95
C LEU A 340 -1.18 -3.42 -16.38
N MET A 341 -0.75 -2.59 -17.32
CA MET A 341 -0.50 -3.00 -18.71
C MET A 341 0.98 -2.81 -19.07
N ALA A 342 1.58 -3.82 -19.70
CA ALA A 342 2.94 -3.76 -20.23
C ALA A 342 2.93 -4.09 -21.73
N GLY A 343 3.37 -3.15 -22.55
CA GLY A 343 3.48 -3.31 -24.01
C GLY A 343 4.93 -3.35 -24.47
N LYS A 344 5.28 -4.30 -25.35
CA LYS A 344 6.61 -4.39 -25.96
C LYS A 344 6.52 -4.83 -27.42
N HIS A 345 7.41 -4.28 -28.26
CA HIS A 345 7.49 -4.58 -29.69
C HIS A 345 6.13 -4.47 -30.40
N ILE A 346 5.53 -3.28 -30.31
CA ILE A 346 4.27 -2.99 -30.95
C ILE A 346 4.58 -2.32 -32.28
N ILE A 347 4.17 -2.95 -33.39
CA ILE A 347 4.43 -2.50 -34.76
C ILE A 347 3.09 -2.34 -35.46
N THR A 348 2.93 -1.24 -36.19
CA THR A 348 1.72 -0.94 -36.95
C THR A 348 2.10 -0.66 -38.41
N GLY A 349 1.32 -1.22 -39.33
CA GLY A 349 1.47 -1.00 -40.76
C GLY A 349 0.97 0.38 -41.21
N SER A 350 1.17 0.68 -42.48
CA SER A 350 0.76 1.92 -43.13
C SER A 350 -0.77 2.09 -43.09
N ASP A 351 -1.26 3.33 -43.04
CA ASP A 351 -2.70 3.65 -43.06
C ASP A 351 -3.57 2.90 -42.04
N SER A 352 -2.97 2.57 -40.89
CA SER A 352 -3.58 1.74 -39.86
C SER A 352 -3.86 2.53 -38.58
N VAL A 353 -4.88 2.10 -37.83
CA VAL A 353 -5.25 2.68 -36.54
C VAL A 353 -5.12 1.62 -35.46
N GLN A 354 -4.28 1.88 -34.47
CA GLN A 354 -4.08 0.98 -33.34
C GLN A 354 -4.42 1.69 -32.03
N GLY A 355 -5.32 1.11 -31.25
CA GLY A 355 -5.64 1.57 -29.90
C GLY A 355 -5.19 0.54 -28.88
N LEU A 356 -4.35 0.95 -27.94
CA LEU A 356 -3.84 0.10 -26.86
C LEU A 356 -4.08 0.79 -25.52
N GLY A 357 -4.38 0.03 -24.48
CA GLY A 357 -4.42 0.54 -23.10
C GLY A 357 -5.74 0.34 -22.39
N GLN A 358 -5.99 1.14 -21.36
CA GLN A 358 -7.23 1.07 -20.60
C GLN A 358 -8.29 1.98 -21.20
N MET A 359 -9.52 1.48 -21.30
CA MET A 359 -10.66 2.23 -21.82
C MET A 359 -11.92 1.83 -21.06
N SER A 360 -12.85 2.75 -20.81
CA SER A 360 -14.16 2.38 -20.27
C SER A 360 -14.94 1.55 -21.28
N ASP A 361 -15.87 0.72 -20.81
CA ASP A 361 -16.74 -0.06 -21.68
C ASP A 361 -17.49 0.84 -22.68
N ASP A 362 -17.98 2.00 -22.22
CA ASP A 362 -18.61 3.01 -23.07
C ASP A 362 -17.70 3.50 -24.20
N THR A 363 -16.42 3.74 -23.91
CA THR A 363 -15.44 4.22 -24.91
C THR A 363 -15.15 3.14 -25.94
N VAL A 364 -15.02 1.89 -25.50
CA VAL A 364 -14.82 0.74 -26.39
C VAL A 364 -16.02 0.56 -27.30
N GLN A 365 -17.23 0.63 -26.75
CA GLN A 365 -18.46 0.56 -27.54
C GLN A 365 -18.51 1.69 -28.58
N GLN A 366 -18.23 2.94 -28.21
CA GLN A 366 -18.24 4.07 -29.15
C GLN A 366 -17.23 3.91 -30.30
N LEU A 367 -16.01 3.44 -30.00
CA LEU A 367 -14.97 3.20 -31.02
C LEU A 367 -15.38 2.12 -32.03
N ILE A 368 -16.00 1.05 -31.55
CA ILE A 368 -16.52 -0.03 -32.41
C ILE A 368 -17.66 0.50 -33.30
N HIS A 369 -18.60 1.25 -32.74
CA HIS A 369 -19.74 1.80 -33.50
C HIS A 369 -19.29 2.80 -34.57
N GLY A 370 -18.43 3.77 -34.23
CA GLY A 370 -17.96 4.78 -35.19
C GLY A 370 -17.18 4.19 -36.38
N ARG A 371 -16.54 3.02 -36.21
CA ARG A 371 -15.92 2.29 -37.32
C ARG A 371 -16.97 1.66 -38.23
N SER A 372 -18.01 1.06 -37.67
CA SER A 372 -19.08 0.43 -38.47
C SER A 372 -19.77 1.46 -39.37
N ASP A 373 -19.90 2.70 -38.90
CA ASP A 373 -20.46 3.80 -39.68
C ASP A 373 -19.53 4.25 -40.80
N ARG A 374 -18.22 4.41 -40.53
CA ARG A 374 -17.22 4.73 -41.56
C ARG A 374 -17.07 3.64 -42.63
N ALA A 375 -17.20 2.37 -42.27
CA ALA A 375 -17.19 1.26 -43.22
C ALA A 375 -18.41 1.32 -44.16
N ARG A 376 -19.61 1.57 -43.60
CA ARG A 376 -20.84 1.79 -44.37
C ARG A 376 -20.78 3.00 -45.29
N GLU A 377 -20.11 4.07 -44.85
CA GLU A 377 -19.98 5.30 -45.63
C GLU A 377 -19.02 5.11 -46.83
N LYS A 378 -17.92 4.37 -46.65
CA LYS A 378 -17.01 3.96 -47.74
C LYS A 378 -17.68 3.03 -48.74
N GLU A 379 -18.53 2.10 -48.31
CA GLU A 379 -19.33 1.26 -49.23
C GLU A 379 -20.32 2.09 -50.05
N LYS A 380 -20.97 3.09 -49.45
CA LYS A 380 -21.90 3.99 -50.15
C LYS A 380 -21.19 4.90 -51.16
N THR A 381 -19.99 5.40 -50.84
CA THR A 381 -19.20 6.22 -51.78
C THR A 381 -18.57 5.39 -52.89
N ALA A 382 -18.15 4.15 -52.62
CA ALA A 382 -17.70 3.22 -53.66
C ALA A 382 -18.85 2.85 -54.62
N ALA A 383 -20.05 2.60 -54.08
CA ALA A 383 -21.23 2.32 -54.91
C ALA A 383 -21.69 3.52 -55.76
N SER A 384 -21.50 4.76 -55.31
CA SER A 384 -21.85 5.94 -56.11
C SER A 384 -20.80 6.28 -57.19
N ASN A 385 -19.54 5.93 -56.97
CA ASN A 385 -18.46 6.18 -57.94
C ASN A 385 -18.42 5.14 -59.07
N ASP A 386 -18.96 3.94 -58.87
CA ASP A 386 -18.95 2.87 -59.89
C ASP A 386 -20.07 3.03 -60.94
N GLU A 387 -21.04 3.92 -60.74
CA GLU A 387 -22.15 4.08 -61.70
C GLU A 387 -21.77 4.83 -62.99
N ASN A 388 -20.66 5.59 -63.02
CA ASN A 388 -20.41 6.53 -64.13
C ASN A 388 -19.00 6.60 -64.76
N GLU A 389 -17.93 5.96 -64.25
CA GLU A 389 -16.57 6.24 -64.79
C GLU A 389 -15.97 5.18 -65.74
N PHE A 390 -16.60 4.02 -65.94
CA PHE A 390 -16.00 2.93 -66.76
C PHE A 390 -16.86 2.32 -67.87
N LYS A 391 -18.04 2.88 -68.19
CA LYS A 391 -18.94 2.26 -69.20
C LYS A 391 -18.45 2.33 -70.66
N ASP A 392 -17.49 3.21 -71.01
CA ASP A 392 -17.12 3.47 -72.41
C ASP A 392 -15.66 3.16 -72.79
N ARG A 393 -14.94 2.29 -72.06
CA ARG A 393 -13.51 2.03 -72.33
C ARG A 393 -13.09 0.61 -72.69
N TRP A 394 -14.01 -0.30 -72.99
CA TRP A 394 -13.66 -1.67 -73.39
C TRP A 394 -13.86 -1.92 -74.89
N GLY A 395 -12.77 -1.92 -75.65
CA GLY A 395 -12.71 -2.54 -76.97
C GLY A 395 -12.84 -4.07 -76.86
N THR A 396 -13.31 -4.73 -77.93
CA THR A 396 -13.53 -6.17 -78.02
C THR A 396 -12.25 -6.97 -77.70
N GLY A 397 -12.20 -7.59 -76.51
CA GLY A 397 -11.05 -8.36 -76.04
C GLY A 397 -10.77 -9.62 -76.86
N TYR A 398 -9.49 -9.96 -77.02
CA TYR A 398 -9.01 -11.19 -77.66
C TYR A 398 -8.71 -12.29 -76.62
N LYS A 399 -9.10 -13.54 -76.92
CA LYS A 399 -8.77 -14.72 -76.10
C LYS A 399 -7.29 -15.12 -76.28
N LEU A 400 -6.52 -15.10 -75.19
CA LEU A 400 -5.15 -15.62 -75.17
C LEU A 400 -5.17 -17.16 -75.15
N GLN A 401 -4.59 -17.80 -76.18
CA GLN A 401 -4.36 -19.24 -76.21
C GLN A 401 -3.21 -19.64 -75.27
N ARG A 402 -3.46 -20.67 -74.46
CA ARG A 402 -2.52 -21.23 -73.50
C ARG A 402 -1.45 -22.06 -74.21
N GLN A 403 -0.24 -21.52 -74.41
CA GLN A 403 0.91 -22.34 -74.78
C GLN A 403 1.40 -23.15 -73.57
N ARG A 404 1.37 -24.48 -73.68
CA ARG A 404 2.02 -25.41 -72.75
C ARG A 404 3.53 -25.39 -73.01
N SER A 405 4.29 -24.73 -72.16
CA SER A 405 5.74 -24.86 -72.10
C SER A 405 6.13 -26.19 -71.44
N LYS A 406 6.68 -27.12 -72.23
CA LYS A 406 7.31 -28.35 -71.74
C LYS A 406 8.62 -27.96 -71.04
N VAL A 407 8.66 -28.08 -69.72
CA VAL A 407 9.92 -28.07 -68.95
C VAL A 407 10.60 -29.43 -69.13
N LYS A 408 11.75 -29.44 -69.80
CA LYS A 408 12.66 -30.59 -69.88
C LYS A 408 13.51 -30.63 -68.60
N ARG A 409 13.50 -31.78 -67.90
CA ARG A 409 14.42 -32.13 -66.80
C ARG A 409 15.81 -32.52 -67.33
N SER A 410 16.84 -32.24 -66.53
CA SER A 410 18.11 -32.99 -66.45
C SER A 410 18.87 -32.60 -65.15
N PRO A 411 19.75 -33.46 -64.58
CA PRO A 411 19.59 -33.95 -63.21
C PRO A 411 20.67 -33.53 -62.19
N SER A 412 20.33 -33.86 -60.94
CA SER A 412 21.05 -33.94 -59.66
C SER A 412 22.59 -33.93 -59.62
N SER A 413 23.12 -33.32 -58.56
CA SER A 413 24.21 -33.92 -57.77
C SER A 413 24.02 -33.61 -56.28
N GLU A 414 23.78 -34.67 -55.51
CA GLU A 414 23.98 -34.75 -54.06
C GLU A 414 25.47 -34.96 -53.76
N THR A 415 25.91 -34.52 -52.58
CA THR A 415 26.96 -35.07 -51.69
C THR A 415 27.34 -33.95 -50.71
N SER A 416 27.53 -34.13 -49.41
CA SER A 416 27.31 -35.22 -48.46
C SER A 416 27.23 -34.60 -47.07
#